data_AF-A0A6J7GFQ5-F1
#
_entry.id   AF-A0A6J7GFQ5-F1
#
_cell.length_a   1.000
_cell.length_b   1.000
_cell.length_c   1.000
_cell.angle_alpha   90.00
_cell.angle_beta   90.00
_cell.angle_gamma   90.00
#
_symmetry.space_group_name_H-M   'P 1'
#
loop_
_entity.id
_entity.type
_entity.pdbx_description
1 polymer ?
#
loop_
_entity_poly.entity_id
_entity_poly.type
_entity_poly.pdbx_seq_one_letter_code
_entity_poly.pdbx_strand_id
1 'polypeptide(L)'
;MERTKEGLQEALTDLPALYNEFQTDLRVTGTGETTNQTLEKAGRVDDFFQLGMAMCQDALSREESCGAHFRSEYQTPEGEAQRDDEKFCHVAAFEWTGDPMNPKRNVEELVFENAHLATRSYK
;
A
#
# COMPACT_ATOMS: atom_id res chain seq x y z
N MET A 1 12.64 -1.69 -5.83
CA MET A 1 11.41 -2.09 -5.13
C MET A 1 10.41 -2.51 -6.19
N GLU A 2 10.54 -3.76 -6.62
CA GLU A 2 9.66 -4.43 -7.57
C GLU A 2 8.48 -5.06 -6.80
N ARG A 3 7.31 -5.15 -7.44
CA ARG A 3 6.13 -5.81 -6.90
C ARG A 3 5.63 -6.82 -7.93
N THR A 4 5.06 -7.91 -7.45
CA THR A 4 4.31 -8.87 -8.26
C THR A 4 2.92 -9.08 -7.70
N LYS A 5 1.99 -9.55 -8.53
CA LYS A 5 0.65 -9.95 -8.10
C LYS A 5 0.72 -11.00 -7.01
N GLU A 6 1.55 -12.02 -7.21
CA GLU A 6 1.71 -13.14 -6.30
C GLU A 6 2.28 -12.65 -4.96
N GLY A 7 3.33 -11.83 -4.97
CA GLY A 7 3.93 -11.31 -3.75
C GLY A 7 2.99 -10.37 -2.98
N LEU A 8 2.14 -9.61 -3.67
CA LEU A 8 1.12 -8.78 -3.04
C LEU A 8 0.00 -9.62 -2.42
N GLN A 9 -0.42 -10.71 -3.08
CA GLN A 9 -1.42 -11.63 -2.54
C GLN A 9 -0.90 -12.42 -1.33
N GLU A 10 0.38 -12.83 -1.38
CA GLU A 10 1.07 -13.45 -0.24
C GLU A 10 1.12 -12.48 0.94
N ALA A 11 1.56 -11.23 0.72
CA ALA A 11 1.58 -10.20 1.77
C ALA A 11 0.20 -9.95 2.39
N LEU A 12 -0.87 -9.95 1.59
CA LEU A 12 -2.25 -9.78 2.09
C LEU A 12 -2.80 -11.01 2.83
N THR A 13 -2.13 -12.16 2.71
CA THR A 13 -2.42 -13.35 3.52
C THR A 13 -1.62 -13.31 4.83
N ASP A 14 -0.34 -12.96 4.74
CA ASP A 14 0.58 -13.02 5.88
C ASP A 14 0.40 -11.87 6.87
N LEU A 15 0.16 -10.64 6.38
CA LEU A 15 0.02 -9.46 7.25
C LEU A 15 -1.13 -9.60 8.25
N PRO A 16 -2.35 -10.03 7.86
CA PRO A 16 -3.43 -10.25 8.84
C PRO A 16 -3.10 -11.33 9.87
N ALA A 17 -2.42 -12.39 9.47
CA ALA A 17 -2.00 -13.46 10.39
C ALA A 17 -0.99 -12.93 11.42
N LEU A 18 0.05 -12.22 10.96
CA LEU A 18 1.04 -11.59 11.83
C LEU A 18 0.43 -10.52 12.74
N TYR A 19 -0.54 -9.75 12.24
CA TYR A 19 -1.25 -8.76 13.04
C TYR A 19 -2.08 -9.42 14.14
N ASN A 20 -2.75 -10.55 13.85
CA ASN A 20 -3.48 -11.30 14.86
C ASN A 20 -2.54 -11.83 15.95
N GLU A 21 -1.39 -12.40 15.58
CA GLU A 21 -0.36 -12.81 16.55
C GLU A 21 0.12 -11.62 17.39
N PHE A 22 0.36 -10.47 16.76
CA PHE A 22 0.73 -9.25 17.47
C PHE A 22 -0.35 -8.83 18.49
N GLN A 23 -1.64 -8.88 18.14
CA GLN A 23 -2.73 -8.53 19.06
C GLN A 23 -2.81 -9.47 20.28
N THR A 24 -2.58 -10.78 20.10
CA THR A 24 -2.75 -11.76 21.18
C THR A 24 -1.50 -11.95 22.03
N ASP A 25 -0.32 -11.85 21.42
CA ASP A 25 0.92 -12.35 22.03
C ASP A 25 1.84 -11.24 22.50
N LEU A 26 1.62 -9.99 22.06
CA LEU A 26 2.46 -8.86 22.45
C LEU A 26 2.55 -8.70 23.97
N ARG A 27 3.78 -8.45 24.44
CA ARG A 27 4.07 -8.12 25.84
C ARG A 27 4.76 -6.76 25.89
N VAL A 28 4.08 -5.79 26.48
CA VAL A 28 4.62 -4.44 26.70
C VAL A 28 5.23 -4.39 28.09
N THR A 29 6.53 -4.11 28.17
CA THR A 29 7.25 -3.98 29.44
C THR A 29 7.13 -2.57 30.01
N GLY A 30 7.36 -2.43 31.31
CA GLY A 30 7.24 -1.17 32.05
C GLY A 30 5.98 -1.07 32.90
N THR A 31 5.81 0.05 33.60
CA THR A 31 4.66 0.34 34.46
C THR A 31 4.00 1.66 34.02
N GLY A 32 2.85 2.00 34.62
CA GLY A 32 2.17 3.28 34.40
C GLY A 32 2.63 4.43 35.29
N GLU A 33 3.71 4.24 36.07
CA GLU A 33 4.21 5.27 37.01
C GLU A 33 4.97 6.40 36.31
N THR A 34 5.43 6.15 35.07
CA THR A 34 6.11 7.13 34.20
C THR A 34 5.69 6.90 32.75
N THR A 35 6.08 7.80 31.84
CA THR A 35 5.85 7.62 30.40
C THR A 35 6.50 6.32 29.91
N ASN A 36 5.67 5.41 29.38
CA ASN A 36 6.14 4.13 28.87
C ASN A 36 6.38 4.18 27.35
N GLN A 37 7.64 4.39 26.95
CA GLN A 37 8.03 4.40 25.53
C GLN A 37 7.83 3.04 24.84
N THR A 38 7.83 1.92 25.57
CA THR A 38 7.55 0.60 24.99
C THR A 38 6.09 0.51 24.54
N LEU A 39 5.17 1.10 25.31
CA LEU A 39 3.77 1.21 24.94
C LEU A 39 3.57 2.09 23.71
N GLU A 40 4.26 3.22 23.62
CA GLU A 40 4.21 4.08 22.41
C GLU A 40 4.70 3.34 21.16
N LYS A 41 5.78 2.57 21.27
CA LYS A 41 6.30 1.77 20.17
C LYS A 41 5.32 0.68 19.74
N ALA A 42 4.66 0.03 20.71
CA ALA A 42 3.60 -0.93 20.42
C ALA A 42 2.48 -0.29 19.60
N GLY A 43 1.99 0.88 20.00
CA GLY A 43 0.97 1.62 19.23
C GLY A 43 1.43 1.97 17.80
N ARG A 44 2.69 2.34 17.60
CA ARG A 44 3.20 2.60 16.24
C ARG A 44 3.29 1.35 15.37
N VAL A 45 3.66 0.22 15.97
CA VAL A 45 3.69 -1.06 15.23
C VAL A 45 2.27 -1.48 14.84
N ASP A 46 1.30 -1.25 15.72
CA ASP A 46 -0.13 -1.43 15.42
C ASP A 46 -0.56 -0.61 14.19
N ASP A 47 -0.24 0.70 14.19
CA ASP A 47 -0.50 1.58 13.04
C ASP A 47 0.18 1.09 11.75
N PHE A 48 1.42 0.57 11.85
CA PHE A 48 2.17 0.08 10.70
C PHE A 48 1.58 -1.19 10.09
N PHE A 49 1.01 -2.09 10.89
CA PHE A 49 0.30 -3.26 10.35
C PHE A 49 -0.90 -2.82 9.52
N GLN A 50 -1.72 -1.92 10.08
CA GLN A 50 -2.92 -1.42 9.41
C GLN A 50 -2.58 -0.65 8.13
N LEU A 51 -1.57 0.23 8.18
CA LEU A 51 -1.08 0.95 7.02
C LEU A 51 -0.49 0.00 5.96
N GLY A 52 0.28 -1.01 6.38
CA GLY A 52 0.86 -2.00 5.49
C GLY A 52 -0.19 -2.78 4.72
N MET A 53 -1.26 -3.22 5.38
CA MET A 53 -2.39 -3.89 4.74
C MET A 53 -3.06 -2.99 3.69
N ALA A 54 -3.34 -1.73 4.03
CA ALA A 54 -3.93 -0.77 3.10
C ALA A 54 -3.01 -0.50 1.89
N MET A 55 -1.71 -0.35 2.11
CA MET A 55 -0.72 -0.17 1.05
C MET A 55 -0.63 -1.37 0.11
N CYS A 56 -0.68 -2.60 0.65
CA CYS A 56 -0.68 -3.82 -0.17
C CYS A 56 -1.97 -3.95 -1.00
N GLN A 57 -3.13 -3.60 -0.45
CA GLN A 57 -4.40 -3.59 -1.19
C GLN A 57 -4.39 -2.55 -2.31
N ASP A 58 -3.92 -1.33 -2.05
CA ASP A 58 -3.76 -0.30 -3.07
C ASP A 58 -2.85 -0.78 -4.20
N ALA A 59 -1.66 -1.28 -3.84
CA ALA A 59 -0.70 -1.79 -4.80
C ALA A 59 -1.21 -2.99 -5.62
N LEU A 60 -2.03 -3.86 -5.01
CA LEU A 60 -2.66 -4.98 -5.73
C LEU A 60 -3.73 -4.48 -6.70
N SER A 61 -4.53 -3.49 -6.29
CA SER A 61 -5.61 -2.91 -7.09
C SER A 61 -5.11 -2.10 -8.28
N ARG A 62 -3.88 -1.55 -8.20
CA ARG A 62 -3.24 -0.79 -9.28
C ARG A 62 -2.42 -1.71 -10.19
N GLU A 63 -3.10 -2.27 -11.19
CA GLU A 63 -2.55 -3.17 -12.21
C GLU A 63 -1.85 -2.42 -13.36
N GLU A 64 -0.86 -1.60 -13.01
CA GLU A 64 0.04 -0.88 -13.94
C GLU A 64 1.42 -0.65 -13.29
N SER A 65 2.38 -0.10 -14.04
CA SER A 65 3.57 0.54 -13.47
C SER A 65 3.59 2.04 -13.73
N CYS A 66 3.58 2.84 -12.67
CA CYS A 66 3.58 4.29 -12.74
C CYS A 66 4.45 4.89 -11.63
N GLY A 67 5.54 5.58 -12.02
CA GLY A 67 6.46 6.19 -11.06
C GLY A 67 7.14 5.15 -10.16
N ALA A 68 7.00 5.30 -8.85
CA ALA A 68 7.57 4.37 -7.87
C ALA A 68 6.71 3.11 -7.61
N HIS A 69 5.48 3.10 -8.12
CA HIS A 69 4.66 1.90 -8.17
C HIS A 69 5.07 1.09 -9.41
N PHE A 70 5.92 0.09 -9.20
CA PHE A 70 6.45 -0.76 -10.25
C PHE A 70 6.00 -2.19 -10.04
N ARG A 71 5.21 -2.70 -10.98
CA ARG A 71 4.70 -4.06 -11.08
C ARG A 71 5.39 -4.73 -12.27
N SER A 72 6.19 -5.77 -12.05
CA SER A 72 6.99 -6.35 -13.14
C SER A 72 6.17 -7.06 -14.20
N GLU A 73 4.89 -7.33 -13.95
CA GLU A 73 3.95 -7.78 -14.97
C GLU A 73 3.50 -6.67 -15.93
N TYR A 74 3.70 -5.40 -15.55
CA TYR A 74 3.31 -4.21 -16.31
C TYR A 74 4.54 -3.36 -16.60
N GLN A 75 5.42 -3.88 -17.43
CA GLN A 75 6.63 -3.19 -17.89
C GLN A 75 6.80 -3.35 -19.40
N THR A 76 7.52 -2.42 -20.03
CA THR A 76 7.86 -2.53 -21.45
C THR A 76 8.87 -3.67 -21.69
N PRO A 77 9.08 -4.13 -22.93
CA PRO A 77 10.11 -5.13 -23.25
C PRO A 77 11.52 -4.73 -22.81
N GLU A 78 11.77 -3.43 -22.65
CA GLU A 78 13.04 -2.86 -22.18
C GLU A 78 13.15 -2.74 -20.65
N GLY A 79 12.12 -3.17 -19.91
CA GLY A 79 12.07 -3.13 -18.45
C GLY A 79 11.68 -1.77 -17.85
N GLU A 80 11.10 -0.86 -18.65
CA GLU A 80 10.61 0.42 -18.15
C GLU A 80 9.16 0.32 -17.66
N ALA A 81 8.75 1.24 -16.78
CA ALA A 81 7.38 1.29 -16.27
C ALA A 81 6.36 1.49 -17.40
N GLN A 82 5.41 0.57 -17.53
CA GLN A 82 4.30 0.69 -18.46
C GLN A 82 3.06 1.23 -17.73
N ARG A 83 2.80 2.53 -17.90
CA ARG A 83 1.63 3.22 -17.36
C ARG A 83 0.40 2.94 -18.21
N ASP A 84 -0.76 2.77 -17.60
CA ASP A 84 -2.06 2.57 -18.27
C ASP A 84 -2.99 3.75 -17.97
N ASP A 85 -2.87 4.78 -18.82
CA ASP A 85 -3.63 6.03 -18.72
C ASP A 85 -5.12 5.85 -19.04
N GLU A 86 -5.56 4.71 -19.59
CA GLU A 86 -6.99 4.46 -19.84
C GLU A 86 -7.72 4.01 -18.58
N LYS A 87 -7.03 3.25 -17.71
CA LYS A 87 -7.64 2.67 -16.50
C LYS A 87 -7.18 3.30 -15.19
N PHE A 88 -6.01 3.93 -15.18
CA PHE A 88 -5.36 4.38 -13.94
C PHE A 88 -5.02 5.88 -13.92
N CYS A 89 -5.64 6.66 -14.80
CA CYS A 89 -5.56 8.13 -14.80
C CYS A 89 -6.41 8.76 -13.68
N HIS A 90 -6.18 8.33 -12.46
CA HIS A 90 -6.92 8.74 -11.28
C HIS A 90 -6.06 8.68 -10.03
N VAL A 91 -6.45 9.45 -9.02
CA VAL A 91 -6.00 9.22 -7.64
C VAL A 91 -6.98 8.30 -6.93
N ALA A 92 -6.45 7.44 -6.07
CA ALA A 92 -7.24 6.56 -5.22
C ALA A 92 -6.99 6.91 -3.75
N ALA A 93 -8.05 6.96 -2.96
CA ALA A 93 -7.99 7.15 -1.52
C ALA A 93 -8.71 6.00 -0.82
N PHE A 94 -8.07 5.43 0.20
CA PHE A 94 -8.59 4.30 0.96
C PHE A 94 -9.15 4.82 2.29
N GLU A 95 -10.47 4.93 2.37
CA GLU A 95 -11.21 5.40 3.54
C GLU A 95 -11.29 4.30 4.59
N TRP A 96 -10.97 4.65 5.83
CA TRP A 96 -11.05 3.76 6.98
C TRP A 96 -12.50 3.40 7.34
N THR A 97 -12.80 2.11 7.40
CA THR A 97 -14.14 1.57 7.68
C THR A 97 -14.25 0.89 9.05
N GLY A 98 -13.18 0.91 9.85
CA GLY A 98 -13.05 0.12 11.08
C GLY A 98 -12.30 -1.20 10.89
N ASP A 99 -11.98 -1.57 9.65
CA ASP A 99 -11.23 -2.79 9.31
C ASP A 99 -10.16 -2.47 8.25
N PRO A 100 -8.86 -2.69 8.55
CA PRO A 100 -7.78 -2.41 7.59
C PRO A 100 -7.83 -3.30 6.35
N MET A 101 -8.52 -4.44 6.42
CA MET A 101 -8.70 -5.38 5.32
C MET A 101 -9.94 -5.10 4.47
N ASN A 102 -10.79 -4.15 4.89
CA ASN A 102 -11.97 -3.75 4.14
C ASN A 102 -12.15 -2.22 4.01
N PRO A 103 -11.11 -1.48 3.61
CA PRO A 103 -11.21 -0.04 3.37
C PRO A 103 -12.12 0.25 2.18
N LYS A 104 -12.81 1.39 2.23
CA LYS A 104 -13.60 1.86 1.10
C LYS A 104 -12.69 2.63 0.14
N ARG A 105 -12.53 2.12 -1.08
CA ARG A 105 -11.75 2.79 -2.13
C ARG A 105 -12.59 3.87 -2.81
N ASN A 106 -12.14 5.12 -2.67
CA ASN A 106 -12.67 6.27 -3.39
C ASN A 106 -11.72 6.63 -4.53
N VAL A 107 -12.27 7.06 -5.67
CA VAL A 107 -11.51 7.39 -6.88
C VAL A 107 -11.88 8.78 -7.35
N GLU A 108 -10.88 9.56 -7.72
CA GLU A 108 -11.03 10.85 -8.38
C GLU A 108 -10.24 10.85 -9.69
N GLU A 109 -10.96 10.97 -10.80
CA GLU A 109 -10.41 11.01 -12.15
C GLU A 109 -9.56 12.27 -12.37
N LEU A 110 -8.43 12.12 -13.05
CA LEU A 110 -7.54 13.22 -13.37
C LEU A 110 -7.75 13.69 -14.82
N VAL A 111 -8.13 14.96 -14.98
CA VAL A 111 -8.31 15.60 -16.28
C VAL A 111 -7.19 16.59 -16.55
N PHE A 112 -6.47 16.39 -17.65
CA PHE A 112 -5.33 17.21 -18.04
C PHE A 112 -5.67 18.14 -19.20
N GLU A 113 -6.03 19.39 -18.91
CA GLU A 113 -6.46 20.38 -19.91
C GLU A 113 -5.28 21.03 -20.65
N ASN A 114 -4.17 21.31 -19.95
CA ASN A 114 -3.08 22.14 -20.49
C ASN A 114 -1.84 21.33 -20.86
N ALA A 115 -1.59 20.23 -20.15
CA ALA A 115 -0.40 19.40 -20.33
C ALA A 115 -0.85 17.97 -20.62
N HIS A 116 -0.91 17.62 -21.91
CA HIS A 116 -1.30 16.29 -22.33
C HIS A 116 -0.31 15.23 -21.86
N LEU A 117 -0.83 14.06 -21.51
CA LEU A 117 -0.04 12.92 -21.05
C LEU A 117 0.91 12.46 -22.15
N ALA A 118 2.15 12.21 -21.75
CA ALA A 118 3.17 11.61 -22.60
C ALA A 118 3.86 10.47 -21.85
N THR A 119 4.37 9.49 -22.60
CA THR A 119 5.19 8.41 -22.06
C THR A 119 6.54 8.97 -21.65
N ARG A 120 6.94 8.69 -20.42
CA ARG A 120 8.25 9.08 -19.89
C ARG A 120 9.28 7.99 -20.20
N SER A 121 10.36 8.36 -20.88
CA SER A 121 11.55 7.53 -21.12
C SER A 121 12.76 8.21 -20.47
N TYR A 122 13.70 7.41 -19.95
CA TYR A 122 14.99 7.90 -19.45
C TYR A 122 16.16 7.65 -20.41
N LYS A 123 15.87 7.04 -21.56
CA LYS A 123 16.78 6.94 -22.70
C LYS A 123 16.86 8.26 -23.46
#